data_AF-A0A257NS27-F1
#
_entry.id   AF-A0A257NS27-F1
#
_cell.length_a   1.000
_cell.length_b   1.000
_cell.length_c   1.000
_cell.angle_alpha   90.00
_cell.angle_beta   90.00
_cell.angle_gamma   90.00
#
_symmetry.space_group_name_H-M   'P 1'
#
loop_
_entity.id
_entity.type
_entity.pdbx_description
1 polymer ?
#
loop_
_entity_poly.entity_id
_entity_poly.type
_entity_poly.pdbx_seq_one_letter_code
_entity_poly.pdbx_strand_id
1 'polypeptide(L)'
;MLGNLINQAKDTAFEFSELERLMSLDKAARRLVIYGESEIQYRYYEDYIDYLLANSDYDICYISSHRQDPIFADKRSRLKTFYSKNLLATLFSRLDSKVLVIANPDLNNGPIKRAPAPVHHVYAFRGIASVHQAYRLHAFDHYDSLLTVQQYQVDEIRKTEE
;
A
#
# COMPACT_ATOMS: atom_id res chain seq x y z
N MET A 1 -2.40 -4.38 -33.09
CA MET A 1 -2.09 -3.06 -32.48
C MET A 1 -3.33 -2.35 -31.94
N LEU A 2 -4.38 -2.12 -32.75
CA LEU A 2 -5.63 -1.46 -32.29
C LEU A 2 -6.34 -2.13 -31.11
N GLY A 3 -6.44 -3.46 -31.07
CA GLY A 3 -7.08 -4.19 -29.96
C GLY A 3 -6.40 -4.00 -28.60
N ASN A 4 -5.06 -3.90 -28.58
CA ASN A 4 -4.30 -3.66 -27.35
C ASN A 4 -4.52 -2.23 -26.83
N LEU A 5 -4.58 -1.25 -27.73
CA LEU A 5 -4.88 0.15 -27.39
C LEU A 5 -6.28 0.29 -26.79
N ILE A 6 -7.29 -0.39 -27.34
CA ILE A 6 -8.66 -0.36 -26.80
C ILE A 6 -8.72 -0.99 -25.41
N ASN A 7 -8.05 -2.14 -25.20
CA ASN A 7 -8.02 -2.78 -23.89
C ASN A 7 -7.29 -1.92 -22.85
N GLN A 8 -6.16 -1.32 -23.23
CA GLN A 8 -5.42 -0.41 -22.37
C GLN A 8 -6.25 0.83 -22.00
N ALA A 9 -6.99 1.41 -22.94
CA ALA A 9 -7.87 2.54 -22.67
C ALA A 9 -9.00 2.17 -21.70
N LYS A 10 -9.59 0.98 -21.84
CA LYS A 10 -10.62 0.48 -20.91
C LYS A 10 -10.06 0.23 -19.52
N ASP A 11 -8.88 -0.37 -19.42
CA ASP A 11 -8.23 -0.63 -18.13
C ASP A 11 -7.88 0.68 -17.42
N THR A 12 -7.33 1.67 -18.14
CA THR A 12 -7.07 3.00 -17.57
C THR A 12 -8.35 3.72 -17.13
N ALA A 13 -9.43 3.65 -17.92
CA ALA A 13 -10.71 4.24 -17.54
C ALA A 13 -11.30 3.58 -16.28
N PHE A 14 -11.17 2.26 -16.16
CA PHE A 14 -11.56 1.52 -14.96
C PHE A 14 -10.72 1.93 -13.75
N GLU A 15 -9.39 1.98 -13.87
CA GLU A 15 -8.51 2.45 -12.78
C GLU A 15 -8.82 3.89 -12.37
N PHE A 16 -9.18 4.75 -13.33
CA PHE A 16 -9.60 6.12 -13.02
C PHE A 16 -10.91 6.14 -12.23
N SER A 17 -11.88 5.27 -12.57
CA SER A 17 -13.12 5.14 -11.80
C SER A 17 -12.86 4.63 -10.37
N GLU A 18 -11.89 3.74 -10.18
CA GLU A 18 -11.50 3.24 -8.85
C GLU A 18 -10.81 4.32 -8.01
N LEU A 19 -9.96 5.14 -8.64
CA LEU A 19 -9.37 6.32 -8.01
C LEU A 19 -10.45 7.31 -7.56
N GLU A 20 -11.39 7.66 -8.42
CA GLU A 20 -12.50 8.55 -8.06
C GLU A 20 -13.40 7.93 -6.97
N ARG A 21 -13.63 6.61 -7.00
CA ARG A 21 -14.34 5.90 -5.93
C ARG A 21 -13.60 6.00 -4.59
N LEU A 22 -12.27 5.89 -4.57
CA LEU A 22 -11.48 6.08 -3.35
C LEU A 22 -11.55 7.52 -2.84
N MET A 23 -11.39 8.49 -3.75
CA MET A 23 -11.37 9.92 -3.41
C MET A 23 -12.74 10.49 -3.04
N SER A 24 -13.83 9.83 -3.45
CA SER A 24 -15.20 10.21 -3.08
C SER A 24 -15.64 9.73 -1.70
N LEU A 25 -14.89 8.82 -1.06
CA LEU A 25 -15.16 8.43 0.32
C LEU A 25 -15.03 9.62 1.28
N ASP A 26 -15.67 9.55 2.44
CA ASP A 26 -15.34 10.48 3.52
C ASP A 26 -13.88 10.29 3.97
N LYS A 27 -13.22 11.39 4.40
CA LYS A 27 -11.84 11.32 4.89
C LYS A 27 -11.67 10.32 6.04
N ALA A 28 -12.68 10.19 6.90
CA ALA A 28 -12.69 9.20 7.98
C ALA A 28 -12.68 7.76 7.44
N ALA A 29 -13.36 7.50 6.33
CA ALA A 29 -13.48 6.20 5.69
C ALA A 29 -12.22 5.76 4.93
N ARG A 30 -11.33 6.70 4.58
CA ARG A 30 -10.03 6.44 3.93
C ARG A 30 -8.83 6.80 4.80
N ARG A 31 -9.01 6.88 6.12
CA ARG A 31 -7.95 7.30 7.06
C ARG A 31 -6.79 6.31 7.10
N LEU A 32 -7.05 5.02 6.94
CA LEU A 32 -6.05 3.96 6.85
C LEU A 32 -6.11 3.31 5.47
N VAL A 33 -5.00 3.36 4.75
CA VAL A 33 -4.84 2.75 3.43
C VAL A 33 -3.73 1.70 3.52
N ILE A 34 -3.98 0.53 2.94
CA ILE A 34 -3.00 -0.56 2.82
C ILE A 34 -2.84 -0.88 1.33
N TYR A 35 -1.61 -1.06 0.87
CA TYR A 35 -1.33 -1.40 -0.53
C TYR A 35 -0.71 -2.80 -0.67
N GLY A 36 -1.27 -3.55 -1.62
CA GLY A 36 -0.81 -4.84 -2.09
C GLY A 36 -0.42 -4.81 -3.57
N GLU A 37 0.84 -5.06 -3.90
CA GLU A 37 1.32 -5.16 -5.28
C GLU A 37 0.92 -6.48 -5.98
N SER A 38 0.70 -7.54 -5.21
CA SER A 38 0.34 -8.88 -5.73
C SER A 38 -0.69 -9.58 -4.85
N GLU A 39 -1.32 -10.63 -5.41
CA GLU A 39 -2.38 -11.41 -4.76
C GLU A 39 -1.99 -12.03 -3.40
N ILE A 40 -0.70 -12.33 -3.20
CA ILE A 40 -0.22 -12.88 -1.93
C ILE A 40 -0.08 -11.81 -0.85
N GLN A 41 0.02 -10.53 -1.21
CA GLN A 41 0.37 -9.50 -0.24
C GLN A 41 -0.68 -9.32 0.86
N TYR A 42 -1.96 -9.57 0.55
CA TYR A 42 -3.01 -9.57 1.56
C TYR A 42 -2.69 -10.50 2.73
N ARG A 43 -2.07 -11.67 2.49
CA ARG A 43 -1.72 -12.64 3.53
C ARG A 43 -0.72 -12.09 4.55
N TYR A 44 0.17 -11.19 4.14
CA TYR A 44 1.10 -10.53 5.09
C TYR A 44 0.39 -9.49 5.96
N TYR A 45 -0.81 -9.05 5.55
CA TYR A 45 -1.58 -8.03 6.26
C TYR A 45 -2.82 -8.58 6.97
N GLU A 46 -3.20 -9.83 6.71
CA GLU A 46 -4.45 -10.45 7.17
C GLU A 46 -4.65 -10.29 8.68
N ASP A 47 -3.64 -10.66 9.48
CA ASP A 47 -3.73 -10.55 10.94
C ASP A 47 -3.85 -9.09 11.42
N TYR A 48 -3.16 -8.13 10.77
CA TYR A 48 -3.28 -6.71 11.11
C TYR A 48 -4.68 -6.18 10.78
N ILE A 49 -5.19 -6.54 9.61
CA ILE A 49 -6.52 -6.15 9.13
C ILE A 49 -7.59 -6.72 10.06
N ASP A 50 -7.52 -8.02 10.36
CA ASP A 50 -8.48 -8.71 11.23
C ASP A 50 -8.49 -8.11 12.63
N TYR A 51 -7.31 -7.88 13.21
CA TYR A 51 -7.19 -7.26 14.52
C TYR A 51 -7.80 -5.85 14.53
N LEU A 52 -7.48 -5.01 13.53
CA LEU A 52 -8.01 -3.65 13.45
C LEU A 52 -9.53 -3.64 13.25
N LEU A 53 -10.08 -4.51 12.40
CA LEU A 53 -11.52 -4.60 12.18
C LEU A 53 -12.26 -5.06 13.45
N ALA A 54 -11.67 -5.96 14.23
CA ALA A 54 -12.26 -6.48 15.47
C ALA A 54 -12.13 -5.51 16.67
N ASN A 55 -11.05 -4.73 16.74
CA ASN A 55 -10.69 -3.96 17.95
C ASN A 55 -10.76 -2.43 17.76
N SER A 56 -11.36 -1.96 16.67
CA SER A 56 -11.52 -0.53 16.40
C SER A 56 -12.75 -0.23 15.56
N ASP A 57 -12.97 1.05 15.25
CA ASP A 57 -13.96 1.56 14.30
C ASP A 57 -13.33 2.05 12.97
N TYR A 58 -12.04 1.79 12.72
CA TYR A 58 -11.35 2.12 11.46
C TYR A 58 -11.94 1.38 10.24
N ASP A 59 -12.39 2.13 9.24
CA ASP A 59 -12.45 1.63 7.87
C ASP A 59 -11.02 1.45 7.32
N ILE A 60 -10.82 0.42 6.51
CA ILE A 60 -9.57 0.10 5.84
C ILE A 60 -9.81 0.16 4.34
N CYS A 61 -9.06 1.00 3.63
CA CYS A 61 -9.01 0.98 2.18
C CYS A 61 -7.82 0.12 1.72
N TYR A 62 -8.10 -1.03 1.11
CA TYR A 62 -7.08 -1.91 0.56
C TYR A 62 -6.95 -1.69 -0.94
N ILE A 63 -5.76 -1.33 -1.43
CA ILE A 63 -5.50 -1.12 -2.85
C ILE A 63 -4.69 -2.31 -3.37
N SER A 64 -5.16 -2.97 -4.42
CA SER A 64 -4.42 -4.04 -5.10
C SER A 64 -4.02 -3.65 -6.53
N SER A 65 -2.78 -3.99 -6.91
CA SER A 65 -2.31 -3.96 -8.30
C SER A 65 -2.60 -5.25 -9.07
N HIS A 66 -3.18 -6.27 -8.43
CA HIS A 66 -3.55 -7.52 -9.08
C HIS A 66 -5.03 -7.54 -9.46
N ARG A 67 -5.35 -7.65 -10.75
CA ARG A 67 -6.72 -7.46 -11.25
C ARG A 67 -7.72 -8.52 -10.80
N GLN A 68 -7.22 -9.72 -10.48
CA GLN A 68 -8.01 -10.86 -10.03
C GLN A 68 -7.67 -11.21 -8.59
N ASP A 69 -7.23 -10.22 -7.80
CA ASP A 69 -6.92 -10.42 -6.39
C ASP A 69 -8.16 -10.97 -5.65
N PRO A 70 -8.04 -12.11 -4.94
CA PRO A 70 -9.14 -12.66 -4.17
C PRO A 70 -9.74 -11.69 -3.16
N ILE A 71 -8.98 -10.69 -2.72
CA ILE A 71 -9.44 -9.69 -1.76
C ILE A 71 -10.68 -8.93 -2.25
N PHE A 72 -10.89 -8.79 -3.56
CA PHE A 72 -12.07 -8.12 -4.11
C PHE A 72 -13.39 -8.86 -3.84
N ALA A 73 -13.33 -10.13 -3.47
CA ALA A 73 -14.51 -10.92 -3.09
C ALA A 73 -14.83 -10.81 -1.58
N ASP A 74 -14.04 -10.06 -0.81
CA ASP A 74 -14.26 -9.87 0.61
C ASP A 74 -15.57 -9.12 0.88
N LYS A 75 -16.28 -9.54 1.94
CA LYS A 75 -17.63 -9.05 2.28
C LYS A 75 -17.67 -8.21 3.55
N ARG A 76 -16.53 -7.98 4.21
CA ARG A 76 -16.47 -7.17 5.42
C ARG A 76 -16.73 -5.71 5.05
N SER A 77 -17.80 -5.14 5.57
CA SER A 77 -18.28 -3.79 5.19
C SER A 77 -17.25 -2.67 5.40
N ARG A 78 -16.36 -2.84 6.38
CA ARG A 78 -15.29 -1.89 6.74
C ARG A 78 -13.95 -2.14 6.04
N LEU A 79 -13.86 -3.19 5.21
CA LEU A 79 -12.71 -3.44 4.33
C LEU A 79 -13.10 -3.10 2.89
N LYS A 80 -12.72 -1.91 2.45
CA LYS A 80 -13.07 -1.37 1.13
C LYS A 80 -11.89 -1.62 0.19
N THR A 81 -12.08 -2.44 -0.83
CA THR A 81 -11.01 -2.81 -1.75
C THR A 81 -11.05 -1.97 -3.02
N PHE A 82 -9.90 -1.66 -3.61
CA PHE A 82 -9.74 -0.85 -4.83
C PHE A 82 -8.68 -1.45 -5.74
N TYR A 83 -8.86 -1.32 -7.05
CA TYR A 83 -7.84 -1.72 -8.04
C TYR A 83 -7.10 -0.50 -8.61
N SER A 84 -5.77 -0.56 -8.63
CA SER A 84 -4.93 0.41 -9.34
C SER A 84 -3.57 -0.21 -9.63
N LYS A 85 -3.11 -0.12 -10.87
CA LYS A 85 -1.81 -0.64 -11.32
C LYS A 85 -1.05 0.41 -12.13
N ASN A 86 -1.62 0.85 -13.25
CA ASN A 86 -1.01 1.84 -14.14
C ASN A 86 -1.13 3.27 -13.58
N LEU A 87 -2.16 3.56 -12.78
CA LEU A 87 -2.38 4.87 -12.16
C LEU A 87 -1.87 4.96 -10.71
N LEU A 88 -1.10 3.99 -10.23
CA LEU A 88 -0.68 3.93 -8.82
C LEU A 88 0.08 5.18 -8.35
N ALA A 89 1.00 5.71 -9.18
CA ALA A 89 1.72 6.93 -8.85
C ALA A 89 0.78 8.15 -8.74
N THR A 90 -0.23 8.24 -9.62
CA THR A 90 -1.27 9.29 -9.56
C THR A 90 -2.18 9.11 -8.36
N LEU A 91 -2.51 7.87 -7.99
CA LEU A 91 -3.30 7.57 -6.80
C LEU A 91 -2.57 8.08 -5.56
N PHE A 92 -1.32 7.68 -5.36
CA PHE A 92 -0.54 8.09 -4.19
C PHE A 92 -0.28 9.59 -4.14
N SER A 93 -0.09 10.25 -5.28
CA SER A 93 0.09 11.71 -5.29
C SER A 93 -1.19 12.49 -4.94
N ARG A 94 -2.37 11.88 -5.09
CA ARG A 94 -3.66 12.46 -4.70
C ARG A 94 -4.13 12.03 -3.30
N LEU A 95 -3.48 11.04 -2.70
CA LEU A 95 -3.92 10.45 -1.45
C LEU A 95 -3.77 11.42 -0.28
N ASP A 96 -4.84 11.63 0.47
CA ASP A 96 -4.91 12.49 1.66
C ASP A 96 -5.34 11.70 2.92
N SER A 97 -4.94 10.43 3.00
CA SER A 97 -5.18 9.57 4.17
C SER A 97 -4.37 10.02 5.39
N LYS A 98 -4.61 9.38 6.54
CA LYS A 98 -3.78 9.58 7.74
C LYS A 98 -2.58 8.63 7.73
N VAL A 99 -2.79 7.38 7.34
CA VAL A 99 -1.77 6.34 7.31
C VAL A 99 -1.82 5.63 5.96
N LEU A 100 -0.65 5.34 5.41
CA LEU A 100 -0.46 4.48 4.25
C LEU A 100 0.55 3.38 4.62
N VAL A 101 0.11 2.12 4.60
CA VAL A 101 0.95 0.94 4.84
C VAL A 101 1.30 0.29 3.51
N ILE A 102 2.60 0.20 3.21
CA ILE A 102 3.12 -0.41 1.97
C ILE A 102 4.35 -1.30 2.27
N ALA A 103 4.66 -2.23 1.38
CA ALA A 103 5.81 -3.14 1.52
C ALA A 103 6.89 -2.94 0.44
N ASN A 104 6.81 -1.82 -0.30
CA ASN A 104 7.74 -1.50 -1.37
C ASN A 104 8.95 -0.73 -0.83
N PRO A 105 10.19 -1.23 -0.96
CA PRO A 105 11.35 -0.45 -0.54
C PRO A 105 11.55 0.77 -1.43
N ASP A 106 12.52 1.62 -1.09
CA ASP A 106 12.93 2.78 -1.88
C ASP A 106 11.81 3.80 -2.09
N LEU A 107 10.95 4.03 -1.08
CA LEU A 107 9.95 5.11 -1.13
C LEU A 107 10.64 6.44 -1.46
N ASN A 108 10.08 7.23 -2.37
CA ASN A 108 10.67 8.47 -2.89
C ASN A 108 11.91 8.32 -3.78
N ASN A 109 12.66 7.23 -3.66
CA ASN A 109 13.84 6.92 -4.49
C ASN A 109 13.49 6.04 -5.71
N GLY A 110 12.33 5.38 -5.69
CA GLY A 110 11.79 4.55 -6.78
C GLY A 110 10.61 5.18 -7.53
N PRO A 111 9.76 4.36 -8.19
CA PRO A 111 8.57 4.81 -8.92
C PRO A 111 7.45 5.31 -7.99
N ILE A 112 7.43 4.86 -6.74
CA ILE A 112 6.48 5.29 -5.71
C ILE A 112 7.10 6.49 -4.98
N LYS A 113 6.40 7.63 -5.03
CA LYS A 113 6.77 8.85 -4.28
C LYS A 113 5.89 8.99 -3.05
N ARG A 114 6.37 9.74 -2.05
CA ARG A 114 5.55 10.11 -0.91
C ARG A 114 4.35 10.93 -1.38
N ALA A 115 3.21 10.72 -0.72
CA ALA A 115 2.06 11.60 -0.92
C ALA A 115 2.42 13.06 -0.53
N PRO A 116 1.98 14.07 -1.29
CA PRO A 116 2.19 15.49 -0.95
C PRO A 116 1.45 15.93 0.32
N ALA A 117 0.32 15.28 0.63
CA ALA A 117 -0.40 15.48 1.87
C ALA A 117 0.38 14.88 3.07
N PRO A 118 0.14 15.34 4.31
CA PRO A 118 0.81 14.80 5.50
C PRO A 118 0.28 13.40 5.87
N VAL A 119 0.63 12.42 5.04
CA VAL A 119 0.34 11.00 5.20
C VAL A 119 1.50 10.35 5.96
N HIS A 120 1.19 9.61 7.02
CA HIS A 120 2.14 8.79 7.75
C HIS A 120 2.41 7.49 6.96
N HIS A 121 3.59 7.39 6.35
CA HIS A 121 4.00 6.26 5.53
C HIS A 121 4.65 5.19 6.42
N VAL A 122 4.06 4.01 6.42
CA VAL A 122 4.51 2.85 7.19
C VAL A 122 5.03 1.78 6.24
N TYR A 123 6.26 1.34 6.46
CA TYR A 123 6.79 0.16 5.79
C TYR A 123 6.41 -1.11 6.56
N ALA A 124 5.87 -2.11 5.89
CA ALA A 124 5.58 -3.41 6.49
C ALA A 124 6.44 -4.51 5.84
N PHE A 125 7.23 -5.20 6.65
CA PHE A 125 8.11 -6.27 6.16
C PHE A 125 7.31 -7.51 5.75
N ARG A 126 7.69 -8.12 4.62
CA ARG A 126 7.08 -9.34 4.07
C ARG A 126 7.85 -10.62 4.40
N GLY A 127 8.88 -10.53 5.23
CA GLY A 127 9.73 -11.67 5.53
C GLY A 127 10.84 -11.37 6.52
N ILE A 128 11.56 -12.43 6.87
CA ILE A 128 12.57 -12.47 7.93
C ILE A 128 14.01 -12.31 7.40
N ALA A 129 14.19 -11.88 6.15
CA ALA A 129 15.54 -11.70 5.61
C ALA A 129 16.30 -10.59 6.36
N SER A 130 17.63 -10.68 6.36
CA SER A 130 18.52 -9.58 6.75
C SER A 130 18.27 -8.40 5.84
N VAL A 131 18.07 -7.23 6.43
CA VAL A 131 17.81 -5.97 5.76
C VAL A 131 19.04 -5.53 4.96
N HIS A 132 20.24 -5.71 5.53
CA HIS A 132 21.51 -5.38 4.87
C HIS A 132 21.78 -6.23 3.64
N GLN A 133 21.35 -7.50 3.66
CA GLN A 133 21.55 -8.40 2.52
C GLN A 133 20.49 -8.21 1.44
N ALA A 134 19.23 -7.99 1.83
CA ALA A 134 18.10 -8.05 0.91
C ALA A 134 17.78 -6.72 0.22
N TYR A 135 18.22 -5.58 0.78
CA TYR A 135 17.82 -4.26 0.31
C TYR A 135 19.01 -3.35 0.02
N ARG A 136 18.75 -2.30 -0.76
CA ARG A 136 19.71 -1.23 -1.00
C ARG A 136 19.94 -0.44 0.27
N LEU A 137 21.14 0.13 0.40
CA LEU A 137 21.41 1.15 1.41
C LEU A 137 20.41 2.31 1.22
N HIS A 138 19.89 2.85 2.33
CA HIS A 138 18.89 3.92 2.36
C HIS A 138 17.49 3.56 1.82
N ALA A 139 17.15 2.27 1.70
CA ALA A 139 15.85 1.82 1.19
C ALA A 139 14.65 2.24 2.05
N PHE A 140 14.86 2.64 3.30
CA PHE A 140 13.80 2.92 4.27
C PHE A 140 13.76 4.36 4.79
N ASP A 141 14.72 5.21 4.41
CA ASP A 141 14.92 6.57 4.95
C ASP A 141 13.74 7.51 4.77
N HIS A 142 12.86 7.21 3.82
CA HIS A 142 11.68 8.01 3.51
C HIS A 142 10.40 7.49 4.15
N TYR A 143 10.46 6.56 5.10
CA TYR A 143 9.32 6.11 5.88
C TYR A 143 9.27 6.77 7.26
N ASP A 144 8.04 6.97 7.76
CA ASP A 144 7.83 7.55 9.10
C ASP A 144 7.86 6.46 10.18
N SER A 145 7.54 5.21 9.82
CA SER A 145 7.61 4.06 10.72
C SER A 145 7.85 2.76 9.95
N LEU A 146 8.51 1.79 10.59
CA LEU A 146 8.79 0.48 10.05
C LEU A 146 8.18 -0.59 10.99
N LEU A 147 7.35 -1.48 10.45
CA LEU A 147 6.81 -2.64 11.18
C LEU A 147 7.76 -3.82 10.98
N THR A 148 8.84 -3.83 11.75
CA THR A 148 9.88 -4.88 11.73
C THR A 148 9.37 -6.20 12.31
N VAL A 149 9.83 -7.31 11.77
CA VAL A 149 9.47 -8.65 12.25
C VAL A 149 10.13 -8.95 13.60
N GLN A 150 11.37 -8.50 13.81
CA GLN A 150 12.09 -8.72 15.07
C GLN A 150 13.23 -7.71 15.28
N GLN A 151 13.81 -7.73 16.50
CA GLN A 151 14.85 -6.80 16.94
C GLN A 151 16.07 -6.73 16.01
N TYR A 152 16.50 -7.83 15.40
CA TYR A 152 17.66 -7.80 14.50
C TYR A 152 17.45 -6.88 13.29
N GLN A 153 16.23 -6.75 12.75
CA GLN A 153 15.95 -5.81 11.66
C GLN A 153 16.06 -4.37 12.14
N VAL A 154 15.62 -4.10 13.38
CA VAL A 154 15.78 -2.79 14.02
C VAL A 154 17.27 -2.47 14.14
N ASP A 155 18.07 -3.41 14.66
CA ASP A 155 19.50 -3.22 14.88
C ASP A 155 20.24 -2.98 13.55
N GLU A 156 19.91 -3.76 12.51
CA GLU A 156 20.45 -3.58 11.17
C GLU A 156 20.08 -2.20 10.59
N ILE A 157 18.81 -1.78 10.69
CA ILE A 157 18.37 -0.47 10.19
C ILE A 157 19.07 0.66 10.96
N ARG A 158 19.14 0.60 12.29
CA ARG A 158 19.86 1.61 13.09
C ARG A 158 21.32 1.70 12.71
N LYS A 159 21.96 0.56 12.39
CA LYS A 159 23.35 0.57 11.95
C LYS A 159 23.56 1.30 10.62
N THR A 160 22.53 1.41 9.77
CA THR A 160 22.60 2.20 8.52
C THR A 160 22.38 3.70 8.71
N GLU A 161 21.92 4.12 9.90
CA GLU A 161 21.68 5.54 10.25
C GLU A 161 22.90 6.19 10.93
N GLU A 162 23.91 5.40 11.30
CA GLU A 162 25.20 5.84 11.87
C GLU A 162 26.18 6.32 10.78
#